data_AF-A0A0V0Q676-F1
#
_entry.id   AF-A0A0V0Q676-F1
#
_cell.length_a   1.000
_cell.length_b   1.000
_cell.length_c   1.000
_cell.angle_alpha   90.00
_cell.angle_beta   90.00
_cell.angle_gamma   90.00
#
_symmetry.space_group_name_H-M   'P 1'
#
loop_
_entity.id
_entity.type
_entity.pdbx_description
1 polymer ?
#
loop_
_entity_poly.entity_id
_entity_poly.type
_entity_poly.pdbx_seq_one_letter_code
_entity_poly.pdbx_strand_id
1 'polypeptide(L)' 'MVTRRVSLEGALKTESCLAMVSHFARRLSLSSTITSATPKYITLILTGDESLIDMFEIACWLGPDDVNIDTITLETV' A
#
# COMPACT_ATOMS: atom_id res chain seq x y z
N MET A 1 4.96 10.38 14.31
CA MET A 1 5.26 9.26 13.41
C MET A 1 4.54 8.04 13.96
N VAL A 2 3.77 7.36 13.13
CA VAL A 2 2.99 6.17 13.50
C VAL A 2 3.37 5.01 12.59
N THR A 3 3.08 3.78 13.04
CA THR A 3 3.23 2.57 12.25
C THR A 3 1.86 1.96 12.00
N ARG A 4 1.54 1.65 10.75
CA ARG A 4 0.30 0.98 10.37
C ARG A 4 0.58 -0.23 9.49
N ARG A 5 -0.21 -1.28 9.66
CA ARG A 5 -0.32 -2.37 8.70
C ARG A 5 -1.34 -1.97 7.65
N VAL A 6 -0.94 -2.06 6.39
CA VAL A 6 -1.82 -1.84 5.25
C VAL A 6 -2.01 -3.15 4.52
N SER A 7 -3.26 -3.46 4.21
CA SER A 7 -3.67 -4.62 3.44
C SER A 7 -4.39 -4.16 2.18
N LEU A 8 -3.94 -4.64 1.03
CA LEU A 8 -4.54 -4.39 -0.28
C LEU A 8 -5.11 -5.71 -0.80
N GLU A 9 -6.41 -5.73 -1.09
CA GLU A 9 -7.13 -6.90 -1.62
C GLU A 9 -7.71 -6.58 -3.00
N GLY A 10 -7.68 -7.56 -3.89
CA GLY A 10 -8.34 -7.46 -5.20
C GLY A 10 -7.71 -8.35 -6.26
N ALA A 11 -7.80 -7.93 -7.52
CA ALA A 11 -7.10 -8.55 -8.65
C ALA A 11 -5.79 -7.82 -8.90
N LEU A 12 -4.74 -8.27 -8.21
CA LEU A 12 -3.45 -7.58 -8.14
C LEU A 12 -2.46 -8.29 -9.06
N LYS A 13 -2.03 -7.64 -10.13
CA LYS A 13 -0.79 -8.05 -10.77
C LYS A 13 0.37 -7.73 -9.81
N THR A 14 0.89 -8.76 -9.14
CA THR A 14 1.77 -8.62 -7.98
C THR A 14 2.95 -7.67 -8.25
N GLU A 15 3.63 -7.81 -9.39
CA GLU A 15 4.78 -6.97 -9.75
C GLU A 15 4.39 -5.48 -9.89
N SER A 16 3.30 -5.20 -10.60
CA SER A 16 2.79 -3.84 -10.81
C SER A 16 2.34 -3.22 -9.48
N CYS A 17 1.66 -3.98 -8.63
CA CYS A 17 1.22 -3.51 -7.32
C CYS A 17 2.40 -3.24 -6.37
N LEU A 18 3.42 -4.10 -6.35
CA LEU A 18 4.65 -3.86 -5.59
C LEU A 18 5.40 -2.61 -6.08
N ALA A 19 5.48 -2.41 -7.40
CA ALA A 19 6.10 -1.23 -7.98
C ALA A 19 5.32 0.05 -7.60
N MET A 20 3.99 0.01 -7.66
CA MET A 20 3.10 1.10 -7.24
C MET A 20 3.28 1.45 -5.76
N VAL A 21 3.24 0.45 -4.87
CA VAL A 21 3.42 0.63 -3.42
C VAL A 21 4.77 1.28 -3.11
N SER A 22 5.85 0.77 -3.71
CA SER A 22 7.19 1.33 -3.55
C SER A 22 7.27 2.78 -4.05
N HIS A 23 6.65 3.06 -5.20
CA HIS A 23 6.60 4.40 -5.77
C HIS A 23 5.89 5.40 -4.84
N PHE A 24 4.70 5.07 -4.34
CA PHE A 24 3.94 5.97 -3.47
C PHE A 24 4.60 6.14 -2.10
N ALA A 25 5.09 5.07 -1.47
CA ALA A 25 5.79 5.16 -0.19
C ALA A 25 7.02 6.09 -0.31
N ARG A 26 7.83 5.93 -1.37
CA ARG A 26 8.97 6.80 -1.63
C ARG A 26 8.57 8.26 -1.85
N ARG A 27 7.52 8.53 -2.65
CA ARG A 27 7.05 9.89 -2.92
C ARG A 27 6.53 10.60 -1.68
N LEU A 28 5.92 9.85 -0.78
CA LEU A 28 5.36 10.35 0.48
C LEU A 28 6.36 10.31 1.63
N SER A 29 7.64 9.99 1.38
CA SER A 29 8.68 9.87 2.41
C SER A 29 8.28 8.92 3.55
N LEU A 30 7.57 7.84 3.22
CA LEU A 30 7.18 6.78 4.13
C LEU A 30 8.20 5.65 4.08
N SER A 31 8.50 5.04 5.22
CA SER A 31 9.16 3.74 5.27
C SER A 31 8.14 2.66 4.98
N SER A 32 8.47 1.69 4.12
CA SER A 32 7.59 0.58 3.76
C SER A 32 8.32 -0.76 3.78
N THR A 33 7.73 -1.77 4.42
CA THR A 33 8.22 -3.15 4.39
C THR A 33 7.09 -4.07 3.96
N ILE A 34 7.25 -4.76 2.84
CA ILE A 34 6.31 -5.78 2.38
C ILE A 34 6.39 -6.99 3.30
N THR A 35 5.26 -7.45 3.82
CA THR A 35 5.18 -8.64 4.69
C THR A 35 4.58 -9.85 3.98
N SER A 36 3.72 -9.63 2.98
CA SER A 36 3.17 -10.70 2.14
C SER A 36 2.79 -10.15 0.77
N ALA A 37 2.94 -10.95 -0.28
CA ALA A 37 2.56 -10.56 -1.62
C ALA A 37 2.04 -11.75 -2.43
N THR A 38 0.79 -11.66 -2.85
CA THR A 38 0.10 -12.64 -3.70
C THR A 38 -0.76 -11.90 -4.73
N PRO A 39 -1.22 -12.58 -5.79
CA PRO A 39 -2.10 -11.95 -6.78
C PRO A 39 -3.47 -11.51 -6.26
N LYS A 40 -3.86 -11.92 -5.04
CA LYS A 40 -5.14 -11.56 -4.41
C LYS A 40 -5.00 -10.58 -3.26
N TYR A 41 -3.80 -10.50 -2.70
CA TYR A 41 -3.56 -9.88 -1.41
C TYR A 41 -2.10 -9.47 -1.25
N ILE A 42 -1.88 -8.21 -0.90
CA ILE A 42 -0.57 -7.66 -0.53
C ILE A 42 -0.69 -6.99 0.84
N THR A 43 0.24 -7.28 1.73
CA THR A 43 0.34 -6.63 3.05
C THR A 43 1.69 -5.96 3.20
N LEU A 44 1.69 -4.80 3.84
CA LEU A 44 2.89 -4.07 4.18
C LEU A 44 2.77 -3.36 5.52
N ILE A 45 3.92 -3.01 6.08
CA ILE A 45 4.03 -2.09 7.21
C ILE A 45 4.49 -0.74 6.66
N LEU A 46 3.76 0.32 7.00
CA LEU A 46 4.13 1.70 6.75
C LEU A 46 4.50 2.40 8.05
N THR A 47 5.56 3.20 8.03
CA THR A 47 5.92 4.08 9.15
C THR A 47 6.16 5.50 8.63
N GLY A 48 5.50 6.48 9.23
CA GLY A 48 5.62 7.88 8.81
C GLY A 48 4.66 8.83 9.50
N ASP A 49 4.44 10.00 8.89
CA ASP A 49 3.38 10.91 9.28
C ASP A 49 2.02 10.29 8.98
N GLU A 50 1.06 10.42 9.90
CA GLU A 50 -0.27 9.84 9.77
C GLU A 50 -1.00 10.37 8.53
N SER A 51 -0.93 11.68 8.28
CA SER A 51 -1.56 12.32 7.13
C SER A 51 -1.01 11.82 5.79
N LEU A 52 0.26 11.40 5.77
CA LEU A 52 0.90 10.84 4.58
C LEU A 52 0.57 9.36 4.40
N ILE A 53 0.31 8.61 5.46
CA ILE A 53 -0.22 7.24 5.38
C ILE A 53 -1.66 7.26 4.84
N ASP A 54 -2.47 8.22 5.26
CA ASP A 54 -3.82 8.41 4.71
C ASP A 54 -3.74 8.82 3.21
N MET A 55 -2.80 9.69 2.84
CA MET A 55 -2.56 10.02 1.44
C MET A 55 -2.09 8.81 0.61
N PHE A 56 -1.33 7.90 1.21
CA PHE A 56 -0.91 6.65 0.57
C PHE A 56 -2.12 5.77 0.23
N GLU A 57 -3.08 5.63 1.15
CA GLU A 57 -4.33 4.91 0.90
C GLU A 57 -5.07 5.50 -0.32
N ILE A 58 -5.26 6.82 -0.34
CA ILE A 58 -5.92 7.50 -1.46
C ILE A 58 -5.17 7.27 -2.78
N ALA A 59 -3.84 7.30 -2.77
CA ALA A 59 -3.03 7.04 -3.96
C ALA A 59 -3.18 5.59 -4.46
N CYS A 60 -3.31 4.61 -3.56
CA CYS A 60 -3.52 3.22 -3.94
C CYS A 60 -4.86 2.99 -4.68
N TRP A 61 -5.92 3.73 -4.34
CA TRP A 61 -7.17 3.71 -5.12
C TRP A 61 -7.00 4.22 -6.56
N LEU A 62 -5.96 5.00 -6.82
CA LEU A 62 -5.61 5.57 -8.13
C LEU A 62 -4.45 4.82 -8.80
N GLY A 63 -4.34 3.52 -8.51
CA GLY A 63 -3.30 2.64 -9.03
C GLY A 63 -3.29 2.51 -10.56
N PRO A 64 -2.30 1.81 -11.13
CA PRO A 64 -2.22 1.56 -12.56
C PRO A 64 -3.38 0.65 -13.02
N ASP A 65 -3.74 0.74 -14.30
CA ASP A 65 -4.88 0.01 -14.90
C ASP A 65 -4.82 -1.52 -14.72
N ASP A 66 -3.64 -2.10 -14.52
CA ASP A 66 -3.42 -3.54 -14.34
C ASP A 66 -3.42 -3.99 -12.87
N VAL A 67 -3.79 -3.11 -11.94
CA VAL A 67 -3.97 -3.39 -10.51
C VAL A 67 -5.36 -2.94 -10.09
N ASN A 68 -6.27 -3.90 -9.91
CA ASN A 68 -7.61 -3.60 -9.42
C ASN A 68 -7.68 -3.89 -7.91
N ILE A 69 -7.78 -2.84 -7.11
CA ILE A 69 -7.97 -2.93 -5.66
C ILE A 69 -9.46 -2.83 -5.35
N ASP A 70 -9.97 -3.82 -4.61
CA ASP A 70 -11.35 -3.86 -4.16
C ASP A 70 -11.48 -3.40 -2.70
N THR A 71 -10.43 -3.57 -1.89
CA THR A 71 -10.45 -3.20 -0.46
C THR A 71 -9.06 -2.77 0.01
N ILE A 72 -9.03 -1.72 0.83
CA ILE A 72 -7.85 -1.29 1.59
C ILE A 72 -8.22 -1.30 3.08
N THR A 73 -7.38 -1.93 3.89
CA THR A 73 -7.54 -1.96 5.35
C THR A 73 -6.28 -1.40 6.01
N LEU A 74 -6.45 -0.45 6.93
CA LEU A 74 -5.36 0.10 7.74
C LEU A 74 -5.54 -0.17 9.23
N GLU A 75 -4.59 -0.86 9.83
CA GLU A 75 -4.59 -1.22 11.25
C GLU A 75 -3.39 -0.59 11.96
N THR A 76 -3.58 -0.13 13.20
CA THR A 76 -2.46 0.28 14.05
C THR A 76 -1.70 -0.95 14.53
N VAL A 77 -0.37 -0.85 14.56
CA VAL A 77 0.55 -1.95 14.97
C VAL A 77 1.10 -1.71 16.36
#